data_AF-D9R5B8-F1
#
_entry.id   AF-D9R5B8-F1
#
_cell.length_a   1.000
_cell.length_b   1.000
_cell.length_c   1.000
_cell.angle_alpha   90.00
_cell.angle_beta   90.00
_cell.angle_gamma   90.00
#
_symmetry.space_group_name_H-M   'P 1'
#
loop_
_entity.id
_entity.type
_entity.pdbx_description
1 polymer ?
#
loop_
_entity_poly.entity_id
_entity_poly.type
_entity_poly.pdbx_seq_one_letter_code
_entity_poly.pdbx_strand_id
1 'polypeptide(L)' 'MRHWNKKYEKRLEEEFDRLEAASREVITPSAPPGEFEGIIAEMERRGIEPKIRKELKKGK' A
#
# COMPACT_ATOMS: atom_id res chain seq x y z
N MET A 1 18.56 23.79 3.44
CA MET A 1 17.67 22.85 2.73
C MET A 1 18.43 22.35 1.50
N ARG A 2 18.60 21.03 1.37
CA ARG A 2 19.30 20.42 0.23
C ARG A 2 18.47 20.71 -1.03
N HIS A 3 19.02 21.45 -1.99
CA HIS A 3 18.42 21.59 -3.32
C HIS A 3 18.38 20.19 -3.95
N TRP A 4 17.21 19.56 -3.92
CA TRP A 4 16.98 18.35 -4.70
C TRP A 4 17.17 18.72 -6.17
N ASN A 5 17.98 17.92 -6.87
CA ASN A 5 18.33 18.19 -8.26
C ASN A 5 17.06 18.07 -9.10
N LYS A 6 16.54 19.17 -9.66
CA LYS A 6 15.29 19.20 -10.44
C LYS A 6 15.24 18.16 -11.57
N LYS A 7 16.39 17.76 -12.13
CA LYS A 7 16.48 16.69 -13.14
C LYS A 7 16.22 15.28 -12.58
N TYR A 8 16.45 15.09 -11.30
CA TYR A 8 16.14 13.86 -10.59
C TYR A 8 14.64 13.78 -10.28
N GLU A 9 14.05 14.86 -9.79
CA GLU A 9 12.60 14.94 -9.53
C GLU A 9 11.78 14.68 -10.79
N LYS A 10 12.14 15.32 -11.91
CA LYS A 10 11.45 15.10 -13.19
C LYS A 10 11.54 13.64 -13.68
N ARG A 11 12.69 12.99 -13.49
CA ARG A 11 12.85 11.58 -13.86
C ARG A 11 12.03 10.65 -12.98
N LEU A 12 11.87 10.98 -11.70
CA LEU A 12 10.99 10.23 -10.82
C LEU A 12 9.53 10.37 -11.25
N GLU A 13 9.09 11.59 -11.55
CA GLU A 13 7.74 11.87 -12.05
C GLU A 13 7.41 11.04 -13.30
N GLU A 14 8.29 11.10 -14.32
CA GLU A 14 8.14 10.31 -15.55
C GLU A 14 8.08 8.79 -15.29
N GLU A 15 8.85 8.28 -14.33
CA GLU A 15 8.83 6.87 -13.94
C GLU A 15 7.53 6.50 -13.21
N PHE A 16 7.02 7.36 -12.33
CA PHE A 16 5.74 7.14 -11.65
C PHE A 16 4.58 7.09 -12.65
N ASP A 17 4.53 8.02 -13.60
CA ASP A 17 3.49 8.02 -14.65
C ASP A 17 3.52 6.73 -15.48
N ARG A 18 4.73 6.27 -15.83
CA ARG A 18 4.93 5.02 -16.56
C ARG A 18 4.46 3.80 -15.76
N LEU A 19 4.79 3.74 -14.47
CA LEU A 19 4.38 2.66 -13.58
C LEU A 19 2.87 2.66 -13.37
N GLU A 20 2.24 3.84 -13.21
CA GLU A 20 0.79 3.94 -13.10
C GLU A 20 0.12 3.40 -14.37
N ALA A 21 0.57 3.84 -15.55
CA ALA A 21 0.03 3.38 -16.82
C ALA A 21 0.16 1.86 -16.98
N ALA A 22 1.33 1.30 -16.66
CA ALA A 22 1.56 -0.14 -16.70
C ALA A 22 0.69 -0.91 -15.68
N SER A 23 0.45 -0.33 -14.50
CA SER A 23 -0.34 -0.97 -13.44
C SER A 23 -1.82 -1.15 -13.82
N ARG A 24 -2.35 -0.33 -14.75
CA ARG A 24 -3.77 -0.40 -15.17
C ARG A 24 -4.13 -1.71 -15.85
N GLU A 25 -3.17 -2.36 -16.48
CA GLU A 25 -3.34 -3.66 -17.14
C GLU A 25 -3.00 -4.84 -16.22
N VAL A 26 -2.43 -4.57 -15.04
CA VAL A 26 -2.08 -5.61 -14.07
C VAL A 26 -3.32 -5.99 -13.26
N ILE A 27 -3.79 -7.21 -13.47
CA ILE A 27 -4.80 -7.82 -12.60
C ILE A 27 -4.11 -8.20 -11.29
N THR A 28 -4.39 -7.45 -10.23
CA THR A 28 -3.92 -7.83 -8.89
C THR A 28 -4.64 -9.11 -8.45
N PRO A 29 -3.91 -10.11 -7.94
CA PRO A 29 -4.55 -11.28 -7.39
C PRO A 29 -5.44 -10.88 -6.21
N SER A 30 -6.57 -11.57 -6.06
CA SER A 30 -7.38 -11.42 -4.86
C SER A 30 -6.55 -11.82 -3.64
N ALA A 31 -6.75 -11.11 -2.52
CA ALA A 31 -6.18 -11.53 -1.27
C ALA A 31 -6.69 -12.94 -0.91
N PRO A 32 -5.82 -13.86 -0.47
CA PRO A 32 -6.23 -15.14 0.07
C PRO A 32 -7.33 -14.97 1.13
N PRO A 33 -8.40 -15.78 1.07
CA PRO A 33 -9.48 -15.69 2.04
C PRO A 33 -8.96 -16.01 3.44
N GLY A 34 -9.33 -15.20 4.43
CA GLY A 34 -8.91 -15.43 5.83
C GLY A 34 -7.51 -14.92 6.18
N GLU A 35 -6.71 -14.44 5.22
CA GLU A 35 -5.34 -13.98 5.52
C GLU A 35 -5.35 -12.72 6.40
N PHE A 36 -6.29 -11.81 6.16
CA PHE A 36 -6.45 -10.62 6.99
C PHE A 36 -6.77 -11.02 8.44
N GLU A 37 -7.74 -11.90 8.65
CA GLU A 37 -8.14 -12.41 9.95
C GLU A 37 -6.99 -13.13 10.66
N GLY A 38 -6.21 -13.93 9.91
CA GLY A 38 -5.02 -14.61 10.43
C GLY A 38 -3.95 -13.63 10.91
N ILE A 39 -3.71 -12.55 10.16
CA ILE A 39 -2.78 -11.49 10.56
C ILE A 39 -3.28 -10.80 11.83
N ILE A 40 -4.56 -10.43 11.90
CA ILE A 40 -5.14 -9.77 13.08
C ILE A 40 -5.02 -10.66 14.32
N ALA A 41 -5.37 -11.94 14.22
CA ALA A 41 -5.25 -12.90 15.33
C ALA A 41 -3.80 -13.04 15.82
N GLU A 42 -2.83 -13.05 14.91
CA GLU A 42 -1.41 -13.12 15.25
C GLU A 42 -0.91 -11.83 15.93
N MET A 43 -1.40 -10.67 15.50
CA MET A 43 -1.11 -9.39 16.14
C MET A 43 -1.65 -9.36 17.58
N GLU A 44 -2.89 -9.79 17.78
CA GLU A 44 -3.52 -9.90 19.11
C GLU A 44 -2.74 -10.86 20.02
N ARG A 45 -2.34 -12.03 19.50
CA ARG A 45 -1.51 -13.01 20.23
C ARG A 45 -0.19 -12.41 20.71
N ARG A 46 0.38 -11.46 19.96
CA ARG A 46 1.63 -10.76 20.29
C ARG A 46 1.42 -9.49 21.12
N GLY A 47 0.17 -9.13 21.44
CA GLY A 47 -0.16 -7.88 22.12
C GLY A 47 0.12 -6.63 21.28
N ILE A 48 0.09 -6.76 19.96
CA ILE A 48 0.32 -5.65 19.01
C ILE A 48 -1.02 -5.10 18.58
N GLU A 49 -1.26 -3.80 18.80
CA GLU A 49 -2.50 -3.15 18.36
C GLU A 49 -2.51 -2.92 16.83
N PRO A 50 -3.47 -3.48 16.09
CA PRO A 50 -3.59 -3.25 14.66
C PRO A 50 -4.01 -1.81 14.35
N LYS A 51 -3.19 -1.09 13.59
CA LYS A 51 -3.55 0.22 13.04
C LYS A 51 -4.40 0.06 11.78
N ILE A 52 -5.67 -0.25 11.97
CA ILE A 52 -6.64 -0.36 10.89
C ILE A 52 -7.02 1.04 10.41
N ARG A 53 -6.93 1.27 9.10
CA ARG A 53 -7.31 2.53 8.49
C ARG A 53 -8.81 2.80 8.72
N LYS A 54 -9.18 4.07 8.92
CA LYS A 54 -10.53 4.44 9.39
C LYS A 54 -11.62 4.06 8.38
N GLU A 55 -11.30 4.09 7.10
CA GLU A 55 -12.17 3.66 5.99
C GLU A 55 -12.51 2.17 6.06
N LEU A 56 -11.63 1.32 6.60
CA LEU A 56 -11.85 -0.11 6.80
C LEU A 56 -12.58 -0.42 8.12
N LYS A 57 -12.60 0.52 9.07
CA LYS A 57 -13.37 0.37 10.32
C LYS A 57 -14.88 0.50 10.08
N LYS A 58 -15.32 1.07 8.96
CA LYS A 58 -16.73 1.16 8.56
C LYS A 58 -17.13 -0.03 7.67
N GLY A 59 -16.97 -1.24 8.19
CA GLY A 59 -17.63 -2.42 7.65
C GLY A 59 -18.90 -2.68 8.46
N LYS A 60 -20.05 -2.27 7.95
CA LYS A 60 -21.36 -2.88 8.24
C LYS A 60 -21.94 -3.35 6.93
#